data_AF-A0A8J3EIT3-F1
#
_entry.id   AF-A0A8J3EIT3-F1
#
_cell.length_a   1.000
_cell.length_b   1.000
_cell.length_c   1.000
_cell.angle_alpha   90.00
_cell.angle_beta   90.00
_cell.angle_gamma   90.00
#
_symmetry.space_group_name_H-M   'P 1'
#
loop_
_entity.id
_entity.type
_entity.pdbx_description
1 polymer ?
#
loop_
_entity_poly.entity_id
_entity_poly.type
_entity_poly.pdbx_seq_one_letter_code
_entity_poly.pdbx_strand_id
1 'polypeptide(L)' 'MTDNALIARLSSLLEEEDPHVHDLILDTIRQVEKHPLSVEAHAKKIERMLDRKLIQWEGDSE' A
#
# COMPACT_ATOMS: atom_id res chain seq x y z
N MET A 1 4.21 -8.09 -13.36
CA MET A 1 5.50 -8.80 -13.15
C MET A 1 6.31 -8.24 -11.96
N THR A 2 5.96 -7.07 -11.42
CA THR A 2 6.62 -6.41 -10.29
C THR A 2 6.39 -7.07 -8.93
N ASP A 3 5.23 -7.72 -8.74
CA ASP A 3 4.87 -8.33 -7.45
C ASP A 3 5.77 -9.52 -7.09
N ASN A 4 6.25 -10.25 -8.10
CA ASN A 4 7.14 -11.40 -7.90
C ASN A 4 8.53 -10.99 -7.39
N ALA A 5 9.02 -9.80 -7.74
CA ALA A 5 10.31 -9.31 -7.27
C ALA A 5 10.26 -8.87 -5.80
N LEU A 6 9.14 -8.26 -5.39
CA LEU A 6 8.92 -7.88 -4.00
C LEU A 6 8.77 -9.12 -3.10
N ILE A 7 7.97 -10.10 -3.54
CA ILE A 7 7.77 -11.36 -2.81
C ILE A 7 9.10 -12.12 -2.69
N ALA A 8 9.86 -12.27 -3.77
CA ALA A 8 11.16 -12.97 -3.72
C ALA A 8 12.17 -12.28 -2.80
N ARG A 9 12.19 -10.93 -2.78
CA ARG A 9 13.08 -10.17 -1.89
C ARG A 9 12.67 -10.31 -0.42
N LEU A 10 11.37 -10.32 -0.12
CA LEU A 10 10.86 -10.55 1.23
C LEU A 10 11.14 -11.98 1.70
N SER A 11 10.96 -12.98 0.83
CA SER A 11 11.29 -14.38 1.12
C SER A 11 12.78 -14.58 1.40
N SER A 12 13.66 -13.92 0.64
CA SER A 12 15.11 -13.97 0.87
C SER A 12 15.52 -13.31 2.19
N LEU A 13 14.84 -12.24 2.61
CA LEU A 13 15.08 -11.60 3.92
C LEU A 13 14.57 -12.46 5.09
N LEU A 14 13.60 -13.35 4.84
CA LEU A 14 13.06 -14.30 5.82
C LEU A 14 13.91 -15.57 5.99
N GLU A 15 14.75 -15.92 5.01
CA GLU A 15 15.62 -17.11 5.06
C GLU A 15 16.84 -16.92 5.98
N GLU A 16 17.23 -15.68 6.28
CA GLU A 16 18.21 -15.40 7.33
C GLU A 16 17.47 -15.29 8.68
N GLU A 17 17.80 -16.17 9.64
CA GLU A 17 17.28 -16.18 11.02
C GLU A 17 17.75 -14.94 11.83
N ASP A 18 17.54 -13.73 11.32
CA ASP A 18 17.71 -12.51 12.09
C ASP A 18 16.40 -12.23 12.85
N PRO A 19 16.40 -12.32 14.20
CA PRO A 19 15.21 -12.04 15.02
C PRO A 19 14.62 -10.65 14.75
N HIS A 20 15.44 -9.67 14.35
CA HIS A 20 14.99 -8.31 14.06
C HIS A 20 14.19 -8.22 12.76
N VAL A 21 14.53 -9.04 11.75
CA VAL A 21 13.78 -9.10 10.49
C VAL A 21 12.43 -9.77 10.71
N HIS A 22 12.41 -10.83 11.52
CA HIS A 22 11.16 -11.47 11.93
C HIS A 22 10.21 -10.51 12.66
N ASP A 23 10.74 -9.76 13.63
CA ASP A 23 9.97 -8.77 14.38
C ASP A 23 9.46 -7.62 13.48
N LEU A 24 10.29 -7.15 12.54
CA LEU A 24 9.89 -6.12 11.57
C LEU A 24 8.75 -6.59 10.66
N ILE A 25 8.78 -7.85 10.23
CA ILE A 25 7.73 -8.45 9.39
C ILE A 25 6.43 -8.59 10.17
N LEU A 26 6.49 -9.09 11.41
CA LEU A 26 5.32 -9.20 12.27
C LEU A 26 4.71 -7.82 12.58
N ASP A 27 5.53 -6.80 12.84
CA ASP A 27 5.03 -5.45 13.10
C ASP A 27 4.39 -4.84 11.84
N THR A 28 5.00 -5.06 10.67
CA THR A 28 4.44 -4.63 9.37
C THR A 28 3.09 -5.29 9.09
N ILE A 29 2.97 -6.60 9.31
CA ILE A 29 1.70 -7.35 9.16
C ILE A 29 0.66 -6.77 10.12
N ARG A 30 0.99 -6.56 11.39
CA ARG A 30 0.08 -5.97 12.38
C ARG A 30 -0.37 -4.56 12.02
N GLN A 31 0.50 -3.74 11.42
CA GLN A 31 0.15 -2.40 10.97
C GLN A 31 -0.83 -2.44 9.79
N VAL A 32 -0.61 -3.36 8.83
CA VAL A 32 -1.53 -3.59 7.71
C VAL A 32 -2.88 -4.15 8.21
N GLU A 33 -2.87 -5.07 9.17
CA GLU A 33 -4.09 -5.63 9.78
C GLU A 33 -4.85 -4.63 10.65
N LYS A 34 -4.17 -3.68 11.31
CA LYS A 34 -4.79 -2.60 12.11
C LYS A 34 -5.46 -1.55 11.24
N HIS A 35 -5.01 -1.40 10.01
CA HIS A 35 -5.65 -0.57 9.01
C HIS A 35 -6.06 -1.43 7.81
N PRO A 36 -7.02 -2.36 7.98
CA PRO A 36 -7.61 -3.08 6.86
C PRO A 36 -8.53 -2.07 6.16
N LEU A 37 -7.92 -1.10 5.48
CA LEU A 37 -8.64 -0.26 4.55
C LEU A 37 -9.11 -1.22 3.47
N SER A 38 -10.42 -1.51 3.49
CA SER A 38 -11.05 -2.24 2.41
C SER A 38 -10.55 -1.69 1.09
N VAL A 39 -10.10 -2.57 0.20
CA VAL A 39 -9.66 -2.20 -1.16
C VAL A 39 -10.72 -1.30 -1.82
N GLU A 40 -11.98 -1.55 -1.52
CA GLU A 40 -13.14 -0.79 -1.96
C GLU A 40 -13.22 0.63 -1.34
N ALA A 41 -12.83 0.79 -0.07
CA ALA A 41 -12.70 2.10 0.56
C ALA A 41 -11.52 2.90 -0.03
N HIS A 42 -10.42 2.22 -0.39
CA HIS A 42 -9.30 2.86 -1.06
C HIS A 42 -9.65 3.28 -2.50
N ALA A 43 -10.34 2.42 -3.25
CA ALA A 43 -10.83 2.73 -4.59
C ALA A 43 -11.76 3.95 -4.59
N LYS A 44 -12.76 3.97 -3.69
CA LYS A 44 -13.65 5.14 -3.51
C LYS A 44 -12.91 6.41 -3.11
N LYS A 45 -11.83 6.30 -2.33
CA LYS A 45 -11.00 7.46 -1.97
C LYS A 45 -10.28 8.01 -3.20
N ILE A 46 -9.69 7.15 -4.03
CA ILE A 46 -9.01 7.54 -5.27
C ILE A 46 -10.01 8.20 -6.24
N GLU A 47 -11.17 7.59 -6.46
CA GLU A 47 -12.23 8.11 -7.32
C GLU A 47 -12.62 9.53 -6.91
N ARG A 48 -12.94 9.75 -5.63
CA ARG A 48 -13.25 11.08 -5.08
C ARG A 48 -12.10 12.09 -5.24
N MET A 49 -10.85 11.64 -5.18
CA MET A 49 -9.70 12.52 -5.37
C MET A 49 -9.53 12.91 -6.84
N LEU A 50 -9.80 11.99 -7.76
CA LEU A 50 -9.78 12.25 -9.20
C LEU A 50 -10.90 13.21 -9.60
N ASP A 51 -12.12 12.99 -9.12
CA ASP A 51 -13.26 13.88 -9.38
C ASP A 51 -12.97 15.33 -8.92
N ARG A 52 -12.41 15.49 -7.72
CA ARG A 52 -12.03 16.82 -7.21
C ARG A 52 -10.98 17.50 -8.08
N LYS A 53 -10.00 16.74 -8.57
CA LYS A 53 -8.94 17.29 -9.43
C LYS A 53 -9.48 17.66 -10.82
N LEU A 54 -10.40 16.87 -11.37
CA LEU A 54 -11.06 17.18 -12.63
C LEU A 54 -11.87 18.47 -12.53
N ILE A 55 -12.69 18.62 -11.49
CA ILE A 55 -13.46 19.85 -11.24
C ILE A 55 -12.53 21.05 -11.05
N GLN A 56 -11.41 20.87 -10.33
CA GLN A 56 -10.43 21.95 -10.13
C GLN A 56 -9.73 22.35 -11.43
N TRP A 57 -9.40 21.40 -12.30
CA TRP A 57 -8.81 21.69 -13.60
C TRP A 57 -9.79 22.35 -14.59
N GLU A 58 -11.08 22.02 -14.51
CA GLU A 58 -12.12 22.72 -15.27
C GLU A 58 -12.28 24.18 -14.80
N GLY A 59 -12.09 24.46 -13.51
CA GLY A 59 -12.14 25.82 -12.95
C GLY A 59 -10.90 26.69 -13.21
N ASP A 60 -9.73 26.10 -13.43
CA ASP A 60 -8.48 26.81 -13.76
C ASP A 60 -8.33 27.12 -15.27
N SER A 61 -9.29 26.69 -16.10
CA SER A 61 -9.29 26.89 -17.57
C SER A 61 -10.16 28.06 -18.06
N GLU A 62 -10.72 28.87 -17.15
CA GLU A 62 -11.37 30.18 -17.41
C GLU A 62 -10.48 31.35 -16.99
#